data_AF-A0A0C3QU08-F1
#
_entry.id   AF-A0A0C3QU08-F1
#
_cell.length_a   1.000
_cell.length_b   1.000
_cell.length_c   1.000
_cell.angle_alpha   90.00
_cell.angle_beta   90.00
_cell.angle_gamma   90.00
#
_symmetry.space_group_name_H-M   'P 1'
#
loop_
_entity.id
_entity.type
_entity.pdbx_description
1 polymer ?
#
loop_
_entity_poly.entity_id
_entity_poly.type
_entity_poly.pdbx_seq_one_letter_code
_entity_poly.pdbx_strand_id
1 'polypeptide(L)' 'MLCERDIPGFGSRKGAMLVDFDWAGKENEQRYPPALNPEIKWPEGAVGGGIIKMEHDDRMLELLKADEL' A
#
# COMPACT_ATOMS: atom_id res chain seq x y z
N MET A 1 -14.74 -6.26 -2.06
CA MET A 1 -15.67 -7.22 -2.69
C MET A 1 -16.74 -7.57 -1.66
N LEU A 2 -18.04 -7.38 -1.99
CA LEU A 2 -19.14 -7.79 -1.11
C LEU A 2 -19.44 -9.26 -1.39
N CYS A 3 -19.50 -10.06 -0.33
CA CYS A 3 -19.75 -11.50 -0.43
C CYS A 3 -21.07 -11.83 0.24
N GLU A 4 -21.89 -12.62 -0.44
CA GLU A 4 -23.05 -13.28 0.14
C GLU A 4 -22.66 -14.72 0.47
N ARG A 5 -22.83 -15.09 1.74
CA ARG A 5 -22.66 -16.47 2.20
C ARG A 5 -24.01 -17.02 2.60
N ASP A 6 -24.40 -18.14 1.98
CA ASP A 6 -25.52 -18.94 2.41
C ASP A 6 -25.09 -19.86 3.53
N ILE A 7 -25.72 -19.68 4.71
CA ILE A 7 -25.47 -20.50 5.88
C ILE A 7 -26.66 -21.46 6.02
N PRO A 8 -26.48 -22.79 5.86
CA PRO A 8 -27.58 -23.75 6.00
C PRO A 8 -28.27 -23.59 7.37
N GLY A 9 -29.59 -23.36 7.35
CA GLY A 9 -30.40 -23.12 8.54
C GLY A 9 -30.41 -21.68 9.09
N PHE A 10 -29.60 -20.76 8.52
CA PHE A 10 -29.47 -19.37 9.00
C PHE A 10 -29.68 -18.29 7.92
N GLY A 11 -29.94 -18.69 6.67
CA GLY A 11 -30.19 -17.77 5.55
C GLY A 11 -28.92 -17.16 4.96
N SER A 12 -29.08 -16.20 4.05
CA SER A 12 -27.97 -15.49 3.42
C SER A 12 -27.50 -14.31 4.28
N ARG A 13 -26.18 -14.17 4.46
CA ARG A 13 -25.58 -12.99 5.12
C ARG A 13 -24.67 -12.24 4.16
N LYS A 14 -24.84 -10.92 4.12
CA LYS A 14 -23.91 -10.00 3.46
C LYS A 14 -22.72 -9.74 4.37
N GLY A 15 -21.52 -9.87 3.83
CA GLY A 15 -20.28 -9.55 4.52
C GLY A 15 -19.25 -8.92 3.58
N ALA A 16 -18.19 -8.40 4.17
CA ALA A 16 -17.02 -7.93 3.44
C ALA A 16 -15.88 -8.94 3.62
N MET A 17 -15.05 -9.10 2.58
CA MET A 17 -13.75 -9.73 2.71
C MET A 17 -12.69 -8.65 2.99
N LEU A 18 -11.91 -8.86 4.05
CA LEU A 18 -10.64 -8.18 4.20
C LEU A 18 -9.69 -8.79 3.17
N VAL A 19 -9.27 -7.98 2.20
CA VAL A 19 -8.24 -8.37 1.24
C VAL A 19 -6.95 -7.78 1.75
N ASP A 20 -6.01 -8.65 2.11
CA ASP A 20 -4.64 -8.24 2.37
C ASP A 20 -3.98 -7.95 1.03
N PHE A 21 -3.86 -6.68 0.68
CA PHE A 21 -3.06 -6.27 -0.46
C PHE A 21 -1.62 -6.13 0.05
N ASP A 22 -0.85 -7.21 -0.02
CA ASP A 22 0.61 -7.22 0.18
C ASP A 22 1.35 -6.43 -0.94
N TRP A 23 0.83 -5.28 -1.36
CA TRP A 23 1.34 -4.51 -2.50
C TRP A 23 2.77 -4.02 -2.25
N ALA A 24 3.07 -3.62 -1.01
CA ALA A 24 4.41 -3.20 -0.61
C ALA A 24 5.40 -4.36 -0.44
N GLY A 25 4.89 -5.60 -0.39
CA GLY A 25 5.63 -6.82 -0.09
C GLY A 25 6.46 -6.74 1.20
N LYS A 26 7.53 -7.54 1.29
CA LYS A 26 8.43 -7.54 2.45
C LYS A 26 9.51 -6.47 2.32
N GLU A 27 9.87 -5.89 3.46
CA GLU A 27 10.99 -4.96 3.56
C GLU A 27 12.29 -5.60 3.02
N ASN A 28 13.07 -4.83 2.28
CA ASN A 28 14.30 -5.26 1.61
C ASN A 28 14.13 -6.25 0.42
N GLU A 29 12.90 -6.62 0.06
CA GLU A 29 12.63 -7.46 -1.12
C GLU A 29 12.07 -6.66 -2.29
N GLN A 30 11.11 -5.76 -2.02
CA GLN A 30 10.43 -5.01 -3.06
C GLN A 30 11.24 -3.81 -3.54
N ARG A 31 11.00 -3.44 -4.81
CA ARG A 31 11.69 -2.34 -5.48
C ARG A 31 10.71 -1.36 -6.08
N TYR A 32 11.07 -0.10 -6.09
CA TYR A 32 10.36 0.91 -6.87
C TYR A 32 10.38 0.57 -8.35
N PRO A 33 9.37 0.98 -9.12
CA PRO A 33 9.43 0.97 -10.57
C PRO A 33 10.69 1.69 -11.07
N PRO A 34 11.25 1.32 -12.24
CA PRO A 34 12.43 1.98 -12.79
C PRO A 34 12.24 3.50 -13.01
N ALA A 35 11.00 3.92 -13.29
CA ALA A 35 10.65 5.32 -13.43
C ALA A 35 9.76 5.75 -12.25
N LEU A 36 10.22 6.73 -11.49
CA LEU A 36 9.42 7.41 -10.47
C LEU A 36 8.82 8.68 -11.06
N ASN A 37 7.66 9.10 -10.55
CA ASN A 37 7.04 10.35 -10.96
C ASN A 37 7.92 11.53 -10.51
N PRO A 38 8.47 12.36 -11.42
CA PRO A 38 9.35 13.47 -11.06
C PRO A 38 8.63 14.64 -10.39
N GLU A 39 7.29 14.69 -10.43
CA GLU A 39 6.50 15.77 -9.82
C GLU A 39 6.29 15.57 -8.32
N ILE A 40 6.56 14.35 -7.81
CA ILE A 40 6.41 14.02 -6.39
C ILE A 40 7.73 14.24 -5.67
N LYS A 41 7.67 14.83 -4.48
CA LYS A 41 8.82 14.97 -3.58
C LYS A 41 9.11 13.65 -2.87
N TRP A 42 9.82 12.76 -3.53
CA TRP A 42 10.16 11.45 -2.97
C TRP A 42 11.09 11.55 -1.73
N PRO A 43 10.99 10.60 -0.78
CA PRO A 43 11.91 10.49 0.34
C PRO A 43 13.36 10.32 -0.11
N GLU A 44 14.30 10.73 0.74
CA GLU A 44 15.72 10.50 0.48
C GLU A 44 16.00 8.99 0.32
N GLY A 45 16.76 8.62 -0.72
CA GLY A 45 17.07 7.22 -1.02
C GLY A 45 16.00 6.47 -1.82
N ALA A 46 14.80 7.02 -2.00
CA ALA A 46 13.80 6.47 -2.91
C ALA A 46 14.19 6.77 -4.36
N VAL A 47 14.76 5.77 -5.04
CA VAL A 47 15.21 5.86 -6.43
C VAL A 47 14.57 4.76 -7.28
N GLY A 48 14.47 5.00 -8.59
CA GLY A 48 13.92 4.01 -9.52
C GLY A 48 14.69 2.68 -9.49
N GLY A 49 13.97 1.57 -9.35
CA GLY A 49 14.57 0.24 -9.14
C GLY A 49 15.26 0.04 -7.78
N GLY A 50 15.30 1.06 -6.92
CA GLY A 50 15.81 0.98 -5.55
C GLY A 50 14.91 0.17 -4.64
N ILE A 51 15.47 -0.32 -3.53
CA ILE A 51 14.73 -1.08 -2.51
C ILE A 51 13.72 -0.16 -1.82
N ILE A 52 12.49 -0.63 -1.67
CA ILE A 52 11.47 0.02 -0.84
C ILE A 52 11.78 -0.33 0.62
N LYS A 53 11.84 0.69 1.47
CA LYS A 53 12.05 0.55 2.91
C LYS A 53 10.94 1.25 3.67
N MET A 54 10.69 0.81 4.90
CA MET A 54 9.63 1.37 5.75
C MET A 54 9.82 2.87 6.01
N GLU A 55 11.05 3.35 6.13
CA GLU A 55 11.34 4.77 6.40
C GLU A 55 10.87 5.69 5.26
N HIS A 56 10.73 5.16 4.03
CA HIS A 56 10.16 5.94 2.94
C HIS A 56 8.68 6.23 3.18
N ASP A 57 7.92 5.27 3.72
CA ASP A 57 6.50 5.44 4.02
C ASP A 57 6.30 6.43 5.18
N ASP A 58 7.12 6.33 6.23
CA ASP A 58 7.12 7.28 7.34
C ASP A 58 7.36 8.71 6.85
N ARG A 59 8.34 8.88 5.96
CA ARG A 59 8.65 10.20 5.39
C ARG A 59 7.53 10.74 4.51
N MET A 60 6.91 9.90 3.70
CA MET A 60 5.74 10.30 2.91
C MET A 60 4.58 10.72 3.80
N LEU A 61 4.36 10.03 4.93
CA LEU A 61 3.35 10.40 5.91
C LEU A 61 3.65 11.77 6.56
N GLU A 62 4.91 12.07 6.85
CA GLU A 62 5.32 13.39 7.34
C GLU A 62 5.05 14.50 6.32
N LEU A 63 5.42 14.28 5.05
CA LEU A 63 5.16 15.24 3.97
C LEU A 63 3.67 15.50 3.80
N LEU A 64 2.83 14.45 3.89
CA LEU A 64 1.39 14.58 3.80
C LEU A 64 0.82 15.43 4.95
N LYS A 65 1.29 15.18 6.18
CA LYS A 65 0.88 15.96 7.36
C LYS A 65 1.32 17.42 7.27
N ALA A 66 2.42 17.68 6.58
CA ALA A 66 2.94 19.02 6.35
C ALA A 66 2.33 19.73 5.12
N ASP A 67 1.46 19.05 4.36
CA ASP A 67 0.90 19.55 3.09
C ASP A 67 2.00 19.89 2.05
N GLU A 68 3.07 19.08 2.01
CA GLU A 68 4.25 19.26 1.16
C GLU A 68 4.42 18.16 0.09
N LEU A 69 3.34 17.44 -0.22
CA LEU A 69 3.37 16.24 -1.06
C LEU A 69 3.15 16.54 -2.55
#